data_AF-A0A9E6WEK8-F1
#
_entry.id   AF-A0A9E6WEK8-F1
#
_cell.length_a   1.000
_cell.length_b   1.000
_cell.length_c   1.000
_cell.angle_alpha   90.00
_cell.angle_beta   90.00
_cell.angle_gamma   90.00
#
_symmetry.space_group_name_H-M   'P 1'
#
loop_
_entity.id
_entity.type
_entity.pdbx_description
1 polymer ?
#
loop_
_entity_poly.entity_id
_entity_poly.type
_entity_poly.pdbx_seq_one_letter_code
_entity_poly.pdbx_strand_id
1 'polypeptide(L)'
;MDIAFLLNGENVELTGTAPTTTLLDWLREARGLTGTKEGCNEGDCGACTVIVTDAGGARTLNACILFLPQLHGKAVRTVEGIAGPGGELHPVQQAMIDHHGSQCGFCTPGFIASMACAHLNGDRGFDDALAGNLCRCTGYAPIIRAAQAAAEKPVPGWMRDTAPAVAATQGAGWFAPDGADALAALYAAHPDATLVAGATDVGLWVTKRMRDLGPVIFLNRCTDLQGIE
;
A
#
# COMPACT_ATOMS: atom_id res chain seq x y z
N MET A 1 14.08 15.02 8.90
CA MET A 1 13.02 14.48 8.04
C MET A 1 13.44 13.10 7.66
N ASP A 2 12.62 12.13 8.04
CA ASP A 2 13.05 10.75 8.08
C ASP A 2 12.29 9.93 7.02
N ILE A 3 11.10 10.39 6.57
CA ILE A 3 10.29 9.70 5.55
C ILE A 3 9.57 10.73 4.66
N ALA A 4 9.85 10.69 3.36
CA ALA A 4 9.16 11.43 2.29
C ALA A 4 8.41 10.49 1.35
N PHE A 5 7.17 10.79 1.00
CA PHE A 5 6.40 10.08 -0.03
C PHE A 5 5.28 10.95 -0.61
N LEU A 6 4.67 10.53 -1.72
CA LEU A 6 3.49 11.19 -2.29
C LEU A 6 2.23 10.47 -1.80
N LEU A 7 1.23 11.19 -1.29
CA LEU A 7 -0.06 10.64 -0.85
C LEU A 7 -1.20 11.30 -1.61
N ASN A 8 -1.91 10.54 -2.45
CA ASN A 8 -3.03 11.05 -3.27
C ASN A 8 -2.66 12.33 -4.07
N GLY A 9 -1.41 12.44 -4.53
CA GLY A 9 -0.89 13.63 -5.23
C GLY A 9 -0.34 14.75 -4.36
N GLU A 10 -0.36 14.62 -3.03
CA GLU A 10 0.21 15.58 -2.08
C GLU A 10 1.55 15.08 -1.51
N ASN A 11 2.55 15.94 -1.40
CA ASN A 11 3.81 15.58 -0.74
C ASN A 11 3.61 15.44 0.77
N VAL A 12 4.05 14.32 1.32
CA VAL A 12 4.03 14.05 2.76
C VAL A 12 5.46 13.93 3.27
N GLU A 13 5.73 14.69 4.33
CA GLU A 13 7.00 14.68 5.03
C GLU A 13 6.83 14.34 6.51
N LEU A 14 7.49 13.28 6.99
CA LEU A 14 7.39 12.81 8.36
C LEU A 14 8.77 12.78 9.05
N THR A 15 8.76 13.07 10.35
CA THR A 15 9.94 13.00 11.25
C THR A 15 9.50 12.38 12.57
N GLY A 16 10.35 11.55 13.18
CA GLY A 16 10.10 11.00 14.52
C GLY A 16 8.96 9.97 14.61
N THR A 17 8.55 9.39 13.48
CA THR A 17 7.58 8.28 13.46
C THR A 17 8.22 7.00 13.98
N ALA A 18 7.52 6.26 14.84
CA ALA A 18 8.00 4.96 15.30
C ALA A 18 8.18 4.00 14.10
N PRO A 19 9.24 3.17 14.07
CA PRO A 19 9.62 2.38 12.91
C PRO A 19 8.57 1.33 12.52
N THR A 20 7.77 0.88 13.49
CA THR A 20 6.71 -0.12 13.33
C THR A 20 5.32 0.50 13.18
N THR A 21 5.21 1.82 13.03
CA THR A 21 3.92 2.47 12.72
C THR A 21 3.43 1.96 11.38
N THR A 22 2.26 1.31 11.37
CA THR A 22 1.64 0.84 10.12
C THR A 22 1.07 2.01 9.34
N LEU A 23 1.04 1.90 8.01
CA LEU A 23 0.41 2.89 7.15
C LEU A 23 -1.09 3.02 7.50
N LEU A 24 -1.75 1.92 7.85
CA LEU A 24 -3.17 1.93 8.20
C LEU A 24 -3.45 2.81 9.44
N ASP A 25 -2.69 2.60 10.52
CA ASP A 25 -2.86 3.38 11.75
C ASP A 25 -2.57 4.85 11.49
N TRP A 26 -1.46 5.14 10.80
CA TRP A 26 -1.11 6.52 10.48
C TRP A 26 -2.18 7.23 9.61
N LEU A 27 -2.70 6.56 8.57
CA LEU A 27 -3.75 7.12 7.73
C LEU A 27 -4.99 7.47 8.55
N ARG A 28 -5.42 6.55 9.42
CA ARG A 28 -6.70 6.67 10.14
C ARG A 28 -6.61 7.59 11.34
N GLU A 29 -5.56 7.47 12.14
CA GLU A 29 -5.44 8.13 13.44
C GLU A 29 -4.74 9.48 13.34
N ALA A 30 -3.62 9.54 12.61
CA ALA A 30 -2.82 10.77 12.52
C ALA A 30 -3.25 11.67 11.36
N ARG A 31 -3.53 11.09 10.18
CA ARG A 31 -3.91 11.85 8.97
C ARG A 31 -5.41 12.08 8.83
N GLY A 32 -6.25 11.28 9.50
CA GLY A 32 -7.71 11.37 9.44
C GLY A 32 -8.34 10.88 8.12
N LEU A 33 -7.59 10.15 7.30
CA LEU A 33 -8.08 9.49 6.08
C LEU A 33 -8.71 8.15 6.46
N THR A 34 -10.02 8.18 6.70
CA THR A 34 -10.75 7.06 7.28
C THR A 34 -11.32 6.08 6.26
N GLY A 35 -11.15 6.31 4.96
CA GLY A 35 -11.65 5.50 3.86
C GLY A 35 -11.00 4.12 3.79
N THR A 36 -9.69 4.03 4.00
CA THR A 36 -8.98 2.75 4.19
C THR A 36 -9.43 2.10 5.50
N LYS A 37 -9.88 0.83 5.43
CA LYS A 37 -10.57 0.16 6.54
C LYS A 37 -9.71 -0.94 7.17
N GLU A 38 -9.85 -1.11 8.47
CA GLU A 38 -9.36 -2.29 9.17
C GLU A 38 -10.45 -3.36 9.22
N GLY A 39 -10.24 -4.50 8.57
CA GLY A 39 -11.13 -5.66 8.69
C GLY A 39 -10.55 -6.82 9.50
N CYS A 40 -9.23 -6.96 9.52
CA CYS A 40 -8.53 -8.07 10.18
C CYS A 40 -7.20 -7.66 10.82
N ASN A 41 -6.47 -6.68 10.26
CA ASN A 41 -5.13 -6.29 10.69
C ASN A 41 -4.08 -7.44 10.59
N GLU A 42 -4.22 -8.30 9.58
CA GLU A 42 -3.30 -9.44 9.31
C GLU A 42 -3.01 -9.70 7.83
N GLY A 43 -3.53 -8.87 6.93
CA GLY A 43 -3.28 -8.98 5.49
C GLY A 43 -4.26 -9.87 4.71
N ASP A 44 -5.13 -10.63 5.38
CA ASP A 44 -6.00 -11.61 4.70
C ASP A 44 -7.18 -10.98 3.94
N CYS A 45 -7.82 -9.93 4.50
CA CYS A 45 -9.14 -9.50 4.01
C CYS A 45 -9.13 -8.43 2.90
N GLY A 46 -8.02 -7.73 2.69
CA GLY A 46 -7.90 -6.64 1.72
C GLY A 46 -8.78 -5.40 1.97
N ALA A 47 -9.44 -5.26 3.12
CA ALA A 47 -10.21 -4.04 3.43
C ALA A 47 -9.33 -2.78 3.52
N CYS A 48 -8.04 -2.98 3.78
CA CYS A 48 -7.02 -1.94 3.91
C CYS A 48 -6.16 -1.75 2.66
N THR A 49 -6.60 -2.27 1.50
CA THR A 49 -5.81 -2.17 0.27
C THR A 49 -5.59 -0.71 -0.13
N VAL A 50 -4.33 -0.40 -0.43
CA VAL A 50 -3.89 0.85 -1.04
C VAL A 50 -3.06 0.54 -2.29
N ILE A 51 -2.91 1.50 -3.19
CA ILE A 51 -2.01 1.39 -4.35
C ILE A 51 -0.68 2.04 -3.98
N VAL A 52 0.42 1.34 -4.21
CA VAL A 52 1.78 1.86 -4.06
C VAL A 52 2.50 1.79 -5.38
N THR A 53 3.04 2.93 -5.82
CA THR A 53 3.80 3.09 -7.06
C THR A 53 5.25 3.41 -6.73
N ASP A 54 6.16 2.66 -7.33
CA ASP A 54 7.60 2.93 -7.33
C ASP A 54 8.21 2.67 -8.71
N ALA A 55 9.54 2.52 -8.80
CA ALA A 55 10.24 2.28 -10.06
C ALA A 55 9.78 0.99 -10.78
N GLY A 56 9.23 0.02 -10.06
CA GLY A 56 8.68 -1.22 -10.63
C GLY A 56 7.23 -1.07 -11.11
N GLY A 57 6.62 0.11 -10.96
CA GLY A 57 5.21 0.36 -11.31
C GLY A 57 4.26 0.32 -10.12
N ALA A 58 2.97 0.42 -10.42
CA ALA A 58 1.90 0.45 -9.44
C ALA A 58 1.45 -0.97 -9.05
N ARG A 59 1.31 -1.23 -7.75
CA ARG A 59 0.79 -2.48 -7.21
C ARG A 59 -0.05 -2.25 -5.96
N THR A 60 -0.92 -3.19 -5.64
CA THR A 60 -1.68 -3.17 -4.38
C THR A 60 -0.84 -3.68 -3.22
N LEU A 61 -1.00 -3.06 -2.04
CA LEU A 61 -0.45 -3.54 -0.78
C LEU A 61 -1.47 -3.40 0.34
N ASN A 62 -1.34 -4.22 1.39
CA ASN A 62 -2.17 -4.14 2.58
C ASN A 62 -1.56 -3.13 3.58
N ALA A 63 -2.26 -2.03 3.83
CA ALA A 63 -1.75 -0.96 4.69
C ALA A 63 -1.53 -1.39 6.16
N CYS A 64 -2.20 -2.44 6.64
CA CYS A 64 -2.06 -2.92 8.03
C CYS A 64 -0.74 -3.61 8.34
N ILE A 65 -0.03 -4.11 7.32
CA ILE A 65 1.26 -4.81 7.47
C ILE A 65 2.37 -4.11 6.67
N LEU A 66 2.15 -2.84 6.34
CA LEU A 66 3.11 -1.99 5.64
C LEU A 66 3.57 -0.88 6.60
N PHE A 67 4.86 -0.83 6.91
CA PHE A 67 5.40 0.18 7.82
C PHE A 67 5.77 1.47 7.07
N LEU A 68 5.59 2.62 7.71
CA LEU A 68 5.85 3.93 7.10
C LEU A 68 7.25 4.06 6.47
N PRO A 69 8.35 3.58 7.08
CA PRO A 69 9.68 3.68 6.47
C PRO A 69 9.80 3.02 5.09
N GLN A 70 9.02 1.97 4.82
CA GLN A 70 9.02 1.28 3.51
C GLN A 70 8.44 2.15 2.39
N LEU A 71 7.73 3.24 2.72
CA LEU A 71 7.11 4.14 1.75
C LEU A 71 8.05 5.25 1.28
N HIS A 72 9.24 5.37 1.86
CA HIS A 72 10.14 6.44 1.51
C HIS A 72 10.50 6.42 0.02
N GLY A 73 10.18 7.51 -0.69
CA GLY A 73 10.41 7.65 -2.13
C GLY A 73 9.38 6.94 -3.00
N LYS A 74 8.20 6.63 -2.47
CA LYS A 74 7.10 5.99 -3.19
C LYS A 74 5.92 6.97 -3.34
N ALA A 75 4.97 6.61 -4.20
CA ALA A 75 3.64 7.22 -4.21
C ALA A 75 2.61 6.23 -3.67
N VAL A 76 1.68 6.74 -2.86
CA VAL A 76 0.60 6.00 -2.22
C VAL A 76 -0.71 6.63 -2.63
N ARG A 77 -1.64 5.79 -3.10
CA ARG A 77 -3.02 6.19 -3.39
C ARG A 77 -3.99 5.35 -2.57
N THR A 78 -4.80 6.06 -1.81
CA THR A 78 -5.90 5.52 -0.98
C THR A 78 -7.22 5.64 -1.72
N VAL A 79 -8.30 5.08 -1.18
CA VAL A 79 -9.64 5.16 -1.82
C VAL A 79 -10.08 6.62 -2.04
N GLU A 80 -9.73 7.51 -1.12
CA GLU A 80 -10.03 8.95 -1.18
C GLU A 80 -9.35 9.64 -2.37
N GLY A 81 -8.22 9.10 -2.83
CA GLY A 81 -7.48 9.60 -3.98
C GLY A 81 -7.87 8.94 -5.30
N ILE A 82 -8.86 8.05 -5.38
CA ILE A 82 -9.20 7.37 -6.63
C ILE A 82 -10.02 8.27 -7.57
N ALA A 83 -10.90 9.11 -7.00
CA ALA A 83 -11.64 10.09 -7.78
C ALA A 83 -10.71 11.17 -8.35
N GLY A 84 -11.15 11.78 -9.47
CA GLY A 84 -10.45 12.90 -10.09
C GLY A 84 -10.47 14.16 -9.22
N PRO A 85 -9.57 15.12 -9.47
CA PRO A 85 -9.46 16.34 -8.68
C PRO A 85 -10.70 17.25 -8.76
N GLY A 86 -11.54 17.10 -9.80
CA GLY A 86 -12.83 17.78 -9.93
C GLY A 86 -14.00 17.01 -9.31
N GLY A 87 -13.74 15.87 -8.67
CA GLY A 87 -14.76 14.97 -8.12
C GLY A 87 -15.29 13.93 -9.10
N GLU A 88 -14.68 13.78 -10.27
CA GLU A 88 -15.07 12.78 -11.25
C GLU A 88 -14.82 11.38 -10.71
N LEU A 89 -15.84 10.51 -10.79
CA LEU A 89 -15.66 9.11 -10.44
C LEU A 89 -14.72 8.43 -11.42
N HIS A 90 -13.78 7.66 -10.88
CA HIS A 90 -13.02 6.72 -11.69
C HIS A 90 -13.97 5.66 -12.31
N PRO A 91 -13.70 5.14 -13.53
CA PRO A 91 -14.55 4.13 -14.18
C PRO A 91 -14.94 2.94 -13.29
N VAL A 92 -14.01 2.44 -12.47
CA VAL A 92 -14.26 1.39 -11.46
C VAL A 92 -15.30 1.81 -10.42
N GLN A 93 -15.26 3.05 -9.92
CA GLN A 93 -16.24 3.54 -8.95
C GLN A 93 -17.64 3.59 -9.56
N GLN A 94 -17.75 4.13 -10.79
CA GLN A 94 -19.02 4.17 -11.51
C GLN A 94 -19.55 2.76 -11.79
N ALA A 95 -18.70 1.85 -12.28
CA ALA A 95 -19.11 0.48 -12.59
C ALA A 95 -19.56 -0.28 -11.32
N MET A 96 -18.94 -0.04 -10.16
CA MET A 96 -19.37 -0.62 -8.89
C MET A 96 -20.77 -0.15 -8.48
N ILE A 97 -21.14 1.10 -8.80
CA ILE A 97 -22.50 1.61 -8.59
C ILE A 97 -23.47 0.91 -9.56
N ASP A 98 -23.16 0.95 -10.86
CA ASP A 98 -24.04 0.48 -11.93
C ASP A 98 -24.33 -1.03 -11.86
N HIS A 99 -23.36 -1.83 -11.39
CA HIS A 99 -23.47 -3.28 -11.29
C HIS A 99 -23.81 -3.79 -9.89
N HIS A 100 -24.14 -2.90 -8.95
CA HIS A 100 -24.44 -3.23 -7.55
C HIS A 100 -23.31 -4.03 -6.87
N GLY A 101 -22.07 -3.60 -7.11
CA GLY A 101 -20.85 -4.21 -6.55
C GLY A 101 -20.68 -4.01 -5.04
N SER A 102 -21.65 -3.39 -4.36
CA SER A 102 -21.64 -3.15 -2.93
C SER A 102 -23.00 -3.39 -2.29
N GLN A 103 -22.99 -3.77 -1.01
CA GLN A 103 -24.16 -3.82 -0.14
C GLN A 103 -23.88 -3.07 1.17
N CYS A 104 -23.10 -3.67 2.09
CA CYS A 104 -22.76 -3.01 3.36
C CYS A 104 -21.72 -1.90 3.22
N GLY A 105 -21.02 -1.81 2.08
CA GLY A 105 -20.00 -0.78 1.82
C GLY A 105 -18.62 -1.01 2.46
N PHE A 106 -18.49 -1.89 3.45
CA PHE A 106 -17.27 -1.97 4.26
C PHE A 106 -16.02 -2.40 3.46
N CYS A 107 -16.15 -3.45 2.63
CA CYS A 107 -15.04 -3.94 1.81
C CYS A 107 -14.83 -3.10 0.53
N THR A 108 -15.79 -2.23 0.19
CA THR A 108 -15.79 -1.50 -1.08
C THR A 108 -14.52 -0.67 -1.30
N PRO A 109 -13.98 0.08 -0.31
CA PRO A 109 -12.71 0.79 -0.47
C PRO A 109 -11.55 -0.07 -0.97
N GLY A 110 -11.36 -1.24 -0.37
CA GLY A 110 -10.30 -2.18 -0.76
C GLY A 110 -10.49 -2.69 -2.18
N PHE A 111 -11.71 -3.11 -2.54
CA PHE A 111 -12.03 -3.52 -3.91
C PHE A 111 -11.82 -2.39 -4.93
N ILE A 112 -12.21 -1.16 -4.61
CA ILE A 112 -12.00 -0.01 -5.50
C ILE A 112 -10.50 0.20 -5.74
N ALA A 113 -9.66 0.14 -4.70
CA ALA A 113 -8.21 0.27 -4.85
C ALA A 113 -7.62 -0.86 -5.72
N SER A 114 -8.01 -2.11 -5.48
CA SER A 114 -7.52 -3.26 -6.27
C SER A 114 -7.95 -3.20 -7.72
N MET A 115 -9.23 -2.94 -7.98
CA MET A 115 -9.75 -2.81 -9.34
C MET A 115 -9.15 -1.61 -10.07
N ALA A 116 -8.90 -0.48 -9.38
CA ALA A 116 -8.26 0.68 -9.99
C ALA A 116 -6.78 0.41 -10.33
N CYS A 117 -6.06 -0.35 -9.51
CA CYS A 117 -4.70 -0.79 -9.82
C CYS A 117 -4.66 -1.76 -11.01
N ALA A 118 -5.54 -2.76 -11.02
CA ALA A 118 -5.69 -3.67 -12.16
C ALA A 118 -6.01 -2.90 -13.45
N HIS A 119 -6.95 -1.95 -13.39
CA HIS A 119 -7.30 -1.08 -14.50
C HIS A 119 -6.10 -0.24 -15.00
N LEU A 120 -5.34 0.37 -14.09
CA LEU A 120 -4.13 1.13 -14.41
C LEU A 120 -3.08 0.28 -15.16
N ASN A 121 -2.93 -0.98 -14.75
CA ASN A 121 -1.97 -1.91 -15.31
C ASN A 121 -2.49 -2.66 -16.55
N GLY A 122 -3.77 -2.48 -16.92
CA GLY A 122 -4.41 -3.23 -17.99
C GLY A 122 -4.62 -4.72 -17.66
N ASP A 123 -4.58 -5.09 -16.38
CA ASP A 123 -4.77 -6.45 -15.92
C ASP A 123 -6.26 -6.85 -15.99
N ARG A 124 -6.51 -8.04 -16.55
CA ARG A 124 -7.84 -8.64 -16.74
C ARG A 124 -8.00 -9.95 -15.98
N GLY A 125 -6.99 -10.41 -15.25
CA GLY A 125 -7.02 -11.59 -14.37
C GLY A 125 -7.72 -11.30 -13.06
N PHE A 126 -9.02 -10.96 -13.11
CA PHE A 126 -9.75 -10.43 -11.94
C PHE A 126 -9.84 -11.40 -10.76
N ASP A 127 -9.85 -12.71 -11.01
CA ASP A 127 -9.88 -13.70 -9.93
C ASP A 127 -8.63 -13.59 -9.05
N ASP A 128 -7.45 -13.49 -9.67
CA ASP A 128 -6.18 -13.33 -8.96
C ASP A 128 -6.02 -11.91 -8.39
N ALA A 129 -6.33 -10.88 -9.20
CA ALA A 129 -6.20 -9.49 -8.79
C ALA A 129 -7.10 -9.11 -7.60
N LEU A 130 -8.21 -9.85 -7.39
CA LEU A 130 -9.18 -9.59 -6.32
C LEU A 130 -9.22 -10.70 -5.27
N ALA A 131 -8.40 -11.75 -5.38
CA ALA A 131 -8.39 -12.87 -4.43
C ALA A 131 -8.17 -12.41 -2.97
N GLY A 132 -7.31 -11.39 -2.78
CA GLY A 132 -7.02 -10.80 -1.48
C GLY A 132 -8.10 -9.85 -0.95
N ASN A 133 -9.20 -9.61 -1.67
CA ASN A 133 -10.30 -8.76 -1.21
C ASN A 133 -11.51 -9.63 -0.84
N LEU A 134 -11.83 -9.70 0.44
CA LEU A 134 -12.94 -10.52 0.92
C LEU A 134 -14.25 -9.74 0.95
N CYS A 135 -15.31 -10.34 0.42
CA CYS A 135 -16.67 -9.80 0.49
C CYS A 135 -17.64 -10.85 1.03
N ARG A 136 -18.36 -10.50 2.10
CA ARG A 136 -19.35 -11.41 2.70
C ARG A 136 -20.78 -11.21 2.19
N CYS A 137 -21.06 -10.10 1.52
CA CYS A 137 -22.43 -9.69 1.19
C CYS A 137 -22.81 -9.99 -0.27
N THR A 138 -21.94 -9.65 -1.23
CA THR A 138 -22.33 -9.55 -2.65
C THR A 138 -22.28 -10.86 -3.41
N GLY A 139 -21.57 -11.88 -2.89
CA GLY A 139 -21.30 -13.12 -3.62
C GLY A 139 -20.34 -12.93 -4.80
N TYR A 140 -19.55 -11.84 -4.82
CA TYR A 140 -18.49 -11.52 -5.79
C TYR A 140 -18.94 -11.25 -7.24
N ALA A 141 -19.91 -11.99 -7.78
CA ALA A 141 -20.38 -11.84 -9.16
C ALA A 141 -20.68 -10.39 -9.61
N PRO A 142 -21.33 -9.50 -8.82
CA PRO A 142 -21.53 -8.11 -9.24
C PRO A 142 -20.23 -7.29 -9.29
N ILE A 143 -19.25 -7.62 -8.44
CA ILE A 143 -17.93 -6.96 -8.43
C ILE A 143 -17.15 -7.34 -9.70
N ILE A 144 -17.18 -8.63 -10.09
CA ILE A 144 -16.55 -9.10 -11.33
C ILE A 144 -17.18 -8.41 -12.55
N ARG A 145 -18.51 -8.31 -12.60
CA ARG A 145 -19.22 -7.54 -13.65
C ARG A 145 -18.75 -6.08 -13.71
N ALA A 146 -18.59 -5.43 -12.56
CA ALA A 146 -18.08 -4.07 -12.48
C ALA A 146 -16.62 -3.96 -12.99
N ALA A 147 -15.76 -4.90 -12.64
CA ALA A 147 -14.35 -4.90 -13.05
C ALA A 147 -14.23 -5.04 -14.58
N GLN A 148 -14.97 -6.00 -15.16
CA GLN A 148 -15.05 -6.22 -16.60
C GLN A 148 -15.55 -4.97 -17.34
N ALA A 149 -16.63 -4.34 -16.85
CA ALA A 149 -17.18 -3.14 -17.46
C ALA A 149 -16.22 -1.93 -17.39
N ALA A 150 -15.50 -1.78 -16.28
CA ALA A 150 -14.52 -0.72 -16.10
C ALA A 150 -13.27 -0.93 -16.98
N ALA A 151 -12.85 -2.17 -17.22
CA ALA A 151 -11.67 -2.51 -18.02
C ALA A 151 -11.79 -2.16 -19.53
N GLU A 152 -12.99 -1.82 -19.98
CA GLU A 152 -13.27 -1.33 -21.34
C GLU A 152 -13.27 0.20 -21.44
N LYS A 153 -13.02 0.91 -20.32
CA LYS A 153 -12.93 2.37 -20.27
C LYS A 153 -11.46 2.80 -20.33
N PRO A 154 -11.18 4.04 -20.77
CA PRO A 154 -9.81 4.57 -20.71
C PRO A 154 -9.36 4.78 -19.25
N VAL A 155 -8.08 4.51 -18.98
CA VAL A 155 -7.45 4.82 -17.70
C VAL A 155 -7.36 6.34 -17.53
N PRO A 156 -7.91 6.92 -16.45
CA PRO A 156 -7.81 8.35 -16.22
C PRO A 156 -6.38 8.82 -16.00
N GLY A 157 -6.03 10.00 -16.56
CA GLY A 157 -4.68 10.55 -16.47
C GLY A 157 -4.20 10.82 -15.04
N TRP A 158 -5.11 11.19 -14.14
CA TRP A 158 -4.80 11.51 -12.74
C TRP A 158 -4.40 10.29 -11.89
N MET A 159 -4.58 9.06 -12.39
CA MET A 159 -4.14 7.84 -11.72
C MET A 159 -2.64 7.56 -11.88
N ARG A 160 -1.94 8.32 -12.74
CA ARG A 160 -0.52 8.14 -13.03
C ARG A 160 0.30 9.00 -12.07
N ASP A 161 0.57 8.45 -10.89
CA ASP A 161 1.47 9.06 -9.92
C ASP A 161 2.93 8.88 -10.31
N THR A 162 3.73 9.93 -10.09
CA THR A 162 5.19 9.87 -10.18
C THR A 162 5.75 9.89 -8.76
N ALA A 163 6.44 8.82 -8.38
CA ALA A 163 7.10 8.74 -7.08
C ALA A 163 8.18 9.84 -6.95
N PRO A 164 8.30 10.49 -5.78
CA PRO A 164 9.28 11.55 -5.59
C PRO A 164 10.70 10.98 -5.53
N ALA A 165 11.65 11.69 -6.13
CA ALA A 165 13.08 11.39 -5.96
C ALA A 165 13.55 11.86 -4.59
N VAL A 166 14.03 10.93 -3.76
CA VAL A 166 14.44 11.18 -2.38
C VAL A 166 15.79 10.53 -2.09
N ALA A 167 16.62 11.19 -1.28
CA ALA A 167 17.91 10.66 -0.85
C ALA A 167 17.73 9.47 0.11
N ALA A 168 18.76 8.64 0.28
CA ALA A 168 18.75 7.66 1.36
C ALA A 168 18.66 8.36 2.73
N THR A 169 18.00 7.73 3.68
CA THR A 169 17.73 8.30 5.00
C THR A 169 17.66 7.22 6.07
N GLN A 170 17.72 7.65 7.32
CA GLN A 170 17.54 6.83 8.51
C GLN A 170 16.80 7.64 9.56
N GLY A 171 16.16 6.95 10.51
CA GLY A 171 15.46 7.60 11.61
C GLY A 171 15.81 6.99 12.96
N ALA A 172 15.22 7.52 14.03
CA ALA A 172 15.43 6.98 15.36
C ALA A 172 14.91 5.53 15.43
N GLY A 173 15.81 4.58 15.65
CA GLY A 173 15.47 3.16 15.80
C GLY A 173 15.27 2.37 14.49
N TRP A 174 15.55 2.97 13.32
CA TRP A 174 15.52 2.22 12.07
C TRP A 174 16.51 2.71 11.00
N PHE A 175 16.87 1.78 10.12
CA PHE A 175 17.82 1.97 9.03
C PHE A 175 17.23 1.50 7.70
N ALA A 176 17.68 2.08 6.58
CA ALA A 176 17.29 1.64 5.23
C ALA A 176 18.49 1.73 4.28
N PRO A 177 19.40 0.73 4.29
CA PRO A 177 20.55 0.68 3.38
C PRO A 177 20.14 0.69 1.91
N ASP A 178 20.99 1.24 1.05
CA ASP A 178 20.81 1.35 -0.39
C ASP A 178 21.47 0.21 -1.19
N GLY A 179 22.15 -0.72 -0.52
CA GLY A 179 22.78 -1.90 -1.14
C GLY A 179 23.23 -2.95 -0.13
N ALA A 180 23.68 -4.10 -0.64
CA ALA A 180 24.10 -5.26 0.12
C ALA A 180 25.34 -4.98 1.01
N ASP A 181 26.29 -4.18 0.53
CA ASP A 181 27.50 -3.82 1.31
C ASP A 181 27.15 -2.95 2.52
N ALA A 182 26.29 -1.95 2.32
CA ALA A 182 25.79 -1.09 3.40
C ALA A 182 24.95 -1.89 4.41
N LEU A 183 24.12 -2.83 3.91
CA LEU A 183 23.38 -3.76 4.76
C LEU A 183 24.32 -4.62 5.60
N ALA A 184 25.36 -5.21 5.00
CA ALA A 184 26.31 -6.07 5.71
C ALA A 184 27.03 -5.31 6.84
N ALA A 185 27.47 -4.07 6.56
CA ALA A 185 28.10 -3.22 7.57
C ALA A 185 27.14 -2.85 8.72
N LEU A 186 25.90 -2.47 8.40
CA LEU A 186 24.88 -2.13 9.41
C LEU A 186 24.51 -3.33 10.27
N TYR A 187 24.30 -4.50 9.65
CA TYR A 187 23.90 -5.69 10.39
C TYR A 187 25.05 -6.24 11.25
N ALA A 188 26.31 -6.09 10.82
CA ALA A 188 27.46 -6.40 11.66
C ALA A 188 27.56 -5.47 12.89
N ALA A 189 27.20 -4.19 12.75
CA ALA A 189 27.17 -3.22 13.85
C ALA A 189 25.96 -3.39 14.78
N HIS A 190 24.85 -3.94 14.27
CA HIS A 190 23.60 -4.14 14.98
C HIS A 190 23.09 -5.59 14.84
N PRO A 191 23.78 -6.57 15.45
CA PRO A 191 23.47 -8.00 15.25
C PRO A 191 22.09 -8.41 15.77
N ASP A 192 21.51 -7.64 16.70
CA ASP A 192 20.18 -7.88 17.26
C ASP A 192 19.05 -7.15 16.49
N ALA A 193 19.38 -6.43 15.40
CA ALA A 193 18.38 -5.70 14.63
C ALA A 193 17.45 -6.65 13.86
N THR A 194 16.16 -6.34 13.86
CA THR A 194 15.18 -7.09 13.08
C THR A 194 15.25 -6.66 11.61
N LEU A 195 15.63 -7.58 10.72
CA LEU A 195 15.58 -7.34 9.28
C LEU A 195 14.14 -7.41 8.76
N VAL A 196 13.74 -6.42 7.96
CA VAL A 196 12.38 -6.33 7.39
C VAL A 196 12.46 -6.11 5.88
N ALA A 197 12.05 -7.12 5.12
CA ALA A 197 11.85 -7.01 3.67
C ALA A 197 10.42 -6.54 3.35
N GLY A 198 9.50 -7.48 3.12
CA GLY A 198 8.10 -7.19 2.80
C GLY A 198 7.21 -6.91 4.02
N ALA A 199 7.68 -7.22 5.23
CA ALA A 199 6.92 -7.12 6.49
C ALA A 199 5.66 -8.00 6.60
N THR A 200 5.42 -8.94 5.68
CA THR A 200 4.21 -9.79 5.70
C THR A 200 4.13 -10.74 6.88
N ASP A 201 5.28 -11.25 7.36
CA ASP A 201 5.35 -12.02 8.61
C ASP A 201 5.62 -11.13 9.82
N VAL A 202 6.61 -10.24 9.70
CA VAL A 202 7.04 -9.36 10.81
C VAL A 202 5.95 -8.39 11.24
N GLY A 203 5.12 -7.93 10.31
CA GLY A 203 3.94 -7.12 10.59
C GLY A 203 3.02 -7.78 11.61
N LEU A 204 2.80 -9.09 11.50
CA LEU A 204 1.97 -9.86 12.44
C LEU A 204 2.58 -9.94 13.85
N TRP A 205 3.89 -9.81 13.99
CA TRP A 205 4.52 -9.75 15.31
C TRP A 205 4.13 -8.47 16.03
N VAL A 206 4.00 -7.36 15.29
CA VAL A 206 3.54 -6.08 15.84
C VAL A 206 2.02 -6.10 16.02
N THR A 207 1.25 -6.45 15.00
CA THR A 207 -0.20 -6.26 14.99
C THR A 207 -0.97 -7.33 15.76
N LYS A 208 -0.48 -8.58 15.78
CA LYS A 208 -1.15 -9.70 16.47
C LYS A 208 -0.47 -10.14 17.73
N ARG A 209 0.87 -10.10 17.76
CA ARG A 209 1.64 -10.50 18.94
C ARG A 209 2.05 -9.33 19.82
N MET A 210 1.74 -8.09 19.44
CA MET A 210 2.03 -6.87 20.19
C MET A 210 3.50 -6.77 20.62
N ARG A 211 4.42 -7.23 19.75
CA ARG A 211 5.87 -7.23 20.01
C ARG A 211 6.48 -5.88 19.64
N ASP A 212 7.35 -5.40 20.52
CA ASP A 212 8.37 -4.42 20.16
C ASP A 212 9.51 -5.14 19.41
N LEU A 213 9.96 -4.56 18.30
CA LEU A 213 11.00 -5.12 17.45
C LEU A 213 12.39 -4.56 17.76
N GLY A 214 12.49 -3.52 18.60
CA GLY A 214 13.75 -2.81 18.83
C GLY A 214 14.27 -2.16 17.54
N PRO A 215 15.59 -2.17 17.28
CA PRO A 215 16.16 -1.65 16.04
C PRO A 215 15.68 -2.43 14.81
N VAL A 216 15.28 -1.73 13.75
CA VAL A 216 14.78 -2.34 12.50
C VAL A 216 15.64 -1.94 11.31
N ILE A 217 15.98 -2.89 10.42
CA ILE A 217 16.66 -2.60 9.16
C ILE A 217 15.73 -2.98 8.00
N PHE A 218 15.34 -1.99 7.20
CA PHE A 218 14.46 -2.16 6.05
C PHE A 218 15.24 -2.45 4.77
N LEU A 219 14.96 -3.58 4.13
CA LEU A 219 15.73 -4.08 2.98
C LEU A 219 15.22 -3.57 1.62
N ASN A 220 14.07 -2.88 1.60
CA ASN A 220 13.37 -2.51 0.36
C ASN A 220 14.13 -1.51 -0.52
N ARG A 221 15.26 -0.97 -0.07
CA ARG A 221 16.13 -0.05 -0.81
C ARG A 221 17.43 -0.70 -1.31
N CYS A 222 17.75 -1.93 -0.90
CA CYS A 222 18.87 -2.69 -1.45
C CYS A 222 18.48 -3.25 -2.83
N THR A 223 18.62 -2.44 -3.89
CA THR A 223 18.18 -2.82 -5.24
C THR A 223 19.03 -3.94 -5.84
N ASP A 224 20.29 -4.07 -5.41
CA ASP A 224 21.21 -5.14 -5.76
C ASP A 224 20.81 -6.51 -5.21
N LEU A 225 19.92 -6.56 -4.19
CA LEU A 225 19.35 -7.80 -3.66
C LEU A 225 18.04 -8.23 -4.34
N GLN A 226 17.55 -7.48 -5.34
CA GLN A 226 16.22 -7.67 -5.94
C GLN A 226 16.27 -8.16 -7.40
N GLY A 227 17.46 -8.52 -7.88
CA GLY A 227 17.68 -9.01 -9.25
C GLY A 227 17.47 -10.52 -9.41
N ILE A 228 17.28 -10.94 -10.67
CA ILE A 228 17.38 -12.34 -11.10
C ILE A 228 18.55 -12.38 -12.10
N GLU A 229 19.61 -13.12 -11.77
CA GLU A 229 20.81 -13.30 -12.60
C GLU A 229 20.83 -14.66 -13.32
#